data_AF-A0A839R095-F1
#
_entry.id   AF-A0A839R095-F1
#
_cell.length_a   1.000
_cell.length_b   1.000
_cell.length_c   1.000
_cell.angle_alpha   90.00
_cell.angle_beta   90.00
_cell.angle_gamma   90.00
#
_symmetry.space_group_name_H-M   'P 1'
#
loop_
_entity.id
_entity.type
_entity.pdbx_description
1 polymer ?
#
loop_
_entity_poly.entity_id
_entity_poly.type
_entity_poly.pdbx_seq_one_letter_code
_entity_poly.pdbx_strand_id
1 'polypeptide(L)'
;MSVSIPNTLGALVLKGAAYREDSRDGRRHLDDAAMLAATLKDPLGVVPELKGSDRSRIITLHQALADPLYPSWLMLDERDRTQGQDTLRILATNPQDFELPAGLTGGLAPRTGR
;
A
#
# COMPACT_ATOMS: atom_id res chain seq x y z
N MET A 1 -11.71 6.33 -25.69
CA MET A 1 -10.84 6.31 -24.50
C MET A 1 -11.67 5.73 -23.36
N SER A 2 -11.33 4.54 -22.85
CA SER A 2 -11.96 4.01 -21.64
C SER A 2 -11.22 4.57 -20.43
N VAL A 3 -11.92 5.29 -19.56
CA VAL A 3 -11.41 5.59 -18.23
C VAL A 3 -11.64 4.32 -17.41
N SER A 4 -10.58 3.54 -17.16
CA SER A 4 -10.65 2.46 -16.17
C SER A 4 -10.76 3.12 -14.81
N ILE A 5 -11.87 2.89 -14.09
CA ILE A 5 -11.94 3.25 -12.68
C ILE A 5 -10.84 2.45 -11.97
N PRO A 6 -9.89 3.10 -11.28
CA PRO A 6 -8.88 2.36 -10.55
C PRO A 6 -9.56 1.52 -9.47
N ASN A 7 -9.13 0.27 -9.33
CA ASN A 7 -9.43 -0.49 -8.12
C ASN A 7 -8.82 0.22 -6.89
N THR A 8 -9.23 -0.16 -5.69
CA THR A 8 -8.79 0.52 -4.45
C THR A 8 -7.26 0.60 -4.34
N LEU A 9 -6.53 -0.44 -4.75
CA LEU A 9 -5.07 -0.44 -4.78
C LEU A 9 -4.53 0.62 -5.75
N GLY A 10 -5.04 0.67 -6.97
CA GLY A 10 -4.65 1.67 -7.97
C GLY A 10 -4.94 3.10 -7.51
N ALA A 11 -6.09 3.32 -6.84
CA ALA A 11 -6.43 4.62 -6.27
C ALA A 11 -5.45 5.03 -5.16
N LEU A 12 -5.07 4.09 -4.29
CA LEU A 12 -4.10 4.32 -3.23
C LEU A 12 -2.71 4.67 -3.82
N VAL A 13 -2.27 3.95 -4.84
CA VAL A 13 -1.02 4.24 -5.56
C VAL A 13 -1.06 5.63 -6.20
N LEU A 14 -2.18 6.01 -6.81
CA LEU A 14 -2.37 7.33 -7.39
C LEU A 14 -2.32 8.44 -6.33
N LYS A 15 -2.83 8.20 -5.11
CA LYS A 15 -2.65 9.15 -4.00
C LYS A 15 -1.20 9.31 -3.58
N GLY A 16 -0.41 8.23 -3.61
CA GLY A 16 1.04 8.32 -3.37
C GLY A 16 1.79 9.11 -4.45
N ALA A 17 1.36 9.02 -5.71
CA ALA A 17 1.89 9.87 -6.78
C ALA A 17 1.51 11.35 -6.56
N ALA A 18 0.22 11.62 -6.31
CA ALA A 18 -0.28 12.97 -6.10
C ALA A 18 0.38 13.66 -4.90
N TYR A 19 0.56 12.95 -3.78
CA TYR A 19 1.26 13.48 -2.60
C TYR A 19 2.71 13.92 -2.90
N ARG A 20 3.40 13.24 -3.81
CA ARG A 20 4.76 13.60 -4.21
C ARG A 20 4.81 14.83 -5.12
N GLU A 21 3.79 15.02 -5.95
CA GLU A 21 3.80 15.98 -7.06
C GLU A 21 3.04 17.27 -6.74
N ASP A 22 1.99 17.23 -5.92
CA ASP A 22 1.22 18.40 -5.50
C ASP A 22 1.34 18.67 -4.00
N SER A 23 2.37 19.45 -3.65
CA SER A 23 2.62 19.86 -2.26
C SER A 23 1.57 20.80 -1.68
N ARG A 24 0.71 21.41 -2.51
CA ARG A 24 -0.31 22.37 -2.06
C ARG A 24 -1.53 21.69 -1.43
N ASP A 25 -1.78 20.42 -1.77
CA ASP A 25 -2.93 19.64 -1.29
C ASP A 25 -2.48 18.35 -0.56
N GLY A 26 -1.25 18.34 -0.06
CA GLY A 26 -0.60 17.15 0.51
C GLY A 26 -1.42 16.50 1.64
N ARG A 27 -2.02 17.31 2.51
CA ARG A 27 -2.84 16.78 3.63
C ARG A 27 -4.07 16.03 3.13
N ARG A 28 -4.78 16.57 2.14
CA ARG A 28 -5.95 15.91 1.54
C ARG A 28 -5.56 14.60 0.85
N HIS A 29 -4.39 14.55 0.23
CA HIS A 29 -3.88 13.31 -0.35
C HIS A 29 -3.61 12.23 0.70
N LEU A 30 -3.11 12.62 1.89
CA LEU A 30 -2.91 11.69 3.01
C LEU A 30 -4.23 11.25 3.65
N ASP A 31 -5.20 12.16 3.77
CA ASP A 31 -6.56 11.87 4.25
C ASP A 31 -7.25 10.81 3.37
N ASP A 32 -7.23 11.01 2.05
CA ASP A 32 -7.78 10.04 1.10
C ASP A 32 -7.00 8.72 1.12
N ALA A 33 -5.67 8.76 1.25
CA ALA A 33 -4.84 7.56 1.32
C ALA A 33 -5.14 6.71 2.56
N ALA A 34 -5.31 7.34 3.72
CA ALA A 34 -5.69 6.66 4.96
C ALA A 34 -7.03 5.93 4.81
N MET A 35 -8.04 6.61 4.24
CA MET A 35 -9.35 6.02 3.97
C MET A 35 -9.26 4.85 2.99
N LEU A 36 -8.56 5.02 1.86
CA LEU A 36 -8.38 3.96 0.86
C LEU A 36 -7.68 2.73 1.45
N ALA A 37 -6.62 2.93 2.24
CA ALA A 37 -5.91 1.85 2.91
C ALA A 37 -6.79 1.05 3.87
N ALA A 38 -7.69 1.72 4.60
CA ALA A 38 -8.64 1.07 5.51
C ALA A 38 -9.67 0.19 4.76
N THR A 39 -9.99 0.52 3.50
CA THR A 39 -10.96 -0.27 2.70
C THR A 39 -10.37 -1.52 2.04
N LEU A 40 -9.04 -1.70 2.04
CA LEU A 40 -8.38 -2.89 1.49
C LEU A 40 -8.43 -4.04 2.49
N LYS A 41 -9.32 -5.02 2.22
CA LYS A 41 -9.59 -6.17 3.12
C LYS A 41 -8.54 -7.28 3.06
N ASP A 42 -7.87 -7.45 1.93
CA ASP A 42 -6.79 -8.44 1.75
C ASP A 42 -5.52 -7.76 1.21
N PRO A 43 -4.75 -7.07 2.08
CA PRO A 43 -3.53 -6.39 1.66
C PRO A 43 -2.47 -7.35 1.11
N LEU A 44 -2.39 -8.58 1.63
CA LEU A 44 -1.41 -9.58 1.19
C LEU A 44 -1.72 -10.09 -0.23
N GLY A 45 -2.99 -10.37 -0.51
CA GLY A 45 -3.43 -10.83 -1.82
C GLY A 45 -3.16 -9.85 -2.97
N VAL A 46 -3.12 -8.54 -2.66
CA VAL A 46 -2.88 -7.50 -3.68
C VAL A 46 -1.41 -7.06 -3.78
N VAL A 47 -0.50 -7.56 -2.93
CA VAL A 47 0.95 -7.30 -3.05
C VAL A 47 1.51 -7.67 -4.44
N PRO A 48 1.18 -8.83 -5.04
CA PRO A 48 1.68 -9.20 -6.36
C PRO A 48 1.18 -8.30 -7.51
N GLU A 49 0.15 -7.49 -7.27
CA GLU A 49 -0.39 -6.57 -8.26
C GLU A 49 0.42 -5.28 -8.40
N LEU A 50 1.20 -4.90 -7.37
CA LEU A 50 2.08 -3.73 -7.39
C LEU A 50 3.18 -3.90 -8.46
N LYS A 51 3.34 -2.90 -9.34
CA LYS A 51 4.31 -2.94 -10.44
C LYS A 51 5.10 -1.64 -10.56
N GLY A 52 6.31 -1.72 -11.12
CA GLY A 52 7.13 -0.55 -11.43
C GLY A 52 7.25 0.43 -10.24
N SER A 53 6.78 1.67 -10.43
CA SER A 53 6.86 2.74 -9.42
C SER A 53 5.85 2.64 -8.29
N ASP A 54 4.86 1.74 -8.36
CA ASP A 54 3.76 1.68 -7.40
C ASP A 54 4.26 1.50 -5.96
N ARG A 55 5.21 0.59 -5.76
CA ARG A 55 5.80 0.32 -4.45
C ARG A 55 6.44 1.56 -3.84
N SER A 56 7.22 2.33 -4.62
CA SER A 56 7.85 3.56 -4.13
C SER A 56 6.82 4.59 -3.66
N ARG A 57 5.67 4.68 -4.32
CA ARG A 57 4.56 5.59 -3.97
C ARG A 57 3.88 5.14 -2.68
N ILE A 58 3.68 3.84 -2.49
CA ILE A 58 3.18 3.27 -1.23
C ILE A 58 4.17 3.53 -0.08
N ILE A 59 5.47 3.31 -0.29
CA ILE A 59 6.50 3.60 0.72
C ILE A 59 6.47 5.07 1.12
N THR A 60 6.29 6.00 0.16
CA THR A 60 6.14 7.42 0.46
C THR A 60 4.95 7.69 1.39
N LEU A 61 3.79 7.08 1.11
CA LEU A 61 2.60 7.23 1.96
C LEU A 61 2.83 6.64 3.36
N HIS A 62 3.40 5.44 3.44
CA HIS A 62 3.73 4.79 4.72
C HIS A 62 4.66 5.64 5.58
N GLN A 63 5.68 6.27 4.97
CA GLN A 63 6.58 7.19 5.67
C GLN A 63 5.88 8.48 6.11
N ALA A 64 5.04 9.07 5.26
CA ALA A 64 4.30 10.29 5.59
C ALA A 64 3.26 10.07 6.70
N LEU A 65 2.73 8.85 6.81
CA LEU A 65 1.73 8.43 7.79
C LEU A 65 2.32 7.55 8.91
N ALA A 66 3.63 7.65 9.15
CA ALA A 66 4.34 6.80 10.10
C ALA A 66 3.91 7.00 11.56
N ASP A 67 3.44 8.21 11.91
CA ASP A 67 2.84 8.46 13.22
C ASP A 67 1.42 7.85 13.25
N PRO A 68 1.14 6.84 14.11
CA PRO A 68 -0.18 6.24 14.19
C PRO A 68 -1.27 7.19 14.70
N LEU A 69 -0.88 8.33 15.30
CA LEU A 69 -1.76 9.40 15.73
C LEU A 69 -1.74 10.60 14.76
N TYR A 70 -1.14 10.45 13.57
CA TYR A 70 -1.20 11.47 12.53
C TYR A 70 -2.66 11.83 12.23
N PRO A 71 -3.03 13.12 12.06
CA PRO A 71 -4.45 13.44 12.10
C PRO A 71 -5.27 12.83 10.96
N SER A 72 -4.67 12.33 9.87
CA SER A 72 -5.39 11.59 8.81
C SER A 72 -5.92 10.24 9.31
N TRP A 73 -5.21 9.62 10.24
CA TRP A 73 -5.65 8.39 10.91
C TRP A 73 -6.76 8.64 11.92
N LEU A 74 -6.74 9.80 12.58
CA LEU A 74 -7.69 10.14 13.64
C LEU A 74 -9.10 10.48 13.11
N MET A 75 -9.27 10.58 11.79
CA MET A 75 -10.59 10.74 11.18
C MET A 75 -11.34 9.42 11.04
N LEU A 76 -10.64 8.30 11.16
CA LEU A 76 -11.20 6.95 11.10
C LEU A 76 -11.53 6.45 12.51
N ASP A 77 -12.48 5.52 12.61
CA ASP A 77 -12.65 4.78 13.87
C ASP A 77 -11.41 3.90 14.14
N GLU A 78 -11.30 3.40 15.38
CA GLU A 78 -10.12 2.66 15.81
C GLU A 78 -9.86 1.42 14.96
N ARG A 79 -10.91 0.71 14.53
CA ARG A 79 -10.79 -0.52 13.76
C ARG A 79 -10.28 -0.23 12.35
N ASP A 80 -10.90 0.73 11.67
CA ASP A 80 -10.54 1.13 10.31
C ASP A 80 -9.15 1.78 10.28
N ARG A 81 -8.79 2.54 11.33
CA ARG A 81 -7.45 3.08 11.52
C ARG A 81 -6.40 1.97 11.59
N THR A 82 -6.60 0.96 12.45
CA THR A 82 -5.68 -0.17 12.57
C THR A 82 -5.56 -0.91 11.25
N GLN A 83 -6.69 -1.18 10.57
CA GLN A 83 -6.69 -1.82 9.25
C GLN A 83 -5.87 -1.02 8.23
N GLY A 84 -6.06 0.31 8.15
CA GLY A 84 -5.34 1.16 7.20
C GLY A 84 -3.83 1.22 7.47
N GLN A 85 -3.44 1.31 8.75
CA GLN A 85 -2.03 1.28 9.17
C GLN A 85 -1.37 -0.05 8.81
N ASP A 86 -2.05 -1.18 9.07
CA ASP A 86 -1.56 -2.51 8.72
C ASP A 86 -1.48 -2.71 7.20
N THR A 87 -2.47 -2.26 6.45
CA THR A 87 -2.45 -2.26 4.98
C THR A 87 -1.20 -1.56 4.46
N LEU A 88 -0.93 -0.32 4.88
CA LEU A 88 0.24 0.42 4.39
C LEU A 88 1.55 -0.26 4.80
N ARG A 89 1.65 -0.76 6.03
CA ARG A 89 2.81 -1.51 6.51
C ARG A 89 3.07 -2.74 5.64
N ILE A 90 2.04 -3.54 5.35
CA ILE A 90 2.15 -4.75 4.53
C ILE A 90 2.56 -4.41 3.09
N LEU A 91 1.89 -3.44 2.46
CA LEU A 91 2.17 -3.06 1.07
C LEU A 91 3.54 -2.38 0.91
N ALA A 92 4.01 -1.64 1.93
CA ALA A 92 5.32 -1.00 1.93
C ALA A 92 6.46 -2.01 2.18
N THR A 93 6.20 -3.07 2.94
CA THR A 93 7.15 -4.18 3.16
C THR A 93 7.31 -4.98 1.86
N ASN A 94 8.47 -5.59 1.62
CA ASN A 94 8.66 -6.54 0.51
C ASN A 94 8.55 -7.99 1.02
N PRO A 95 7.40 -8.68 0.87
CA PRO A 95 7.31 -10.09 1.26
C PRO A 95 8.05 -11.02 0.31
N GLN A 96 8.46 -10.55 -0.88
CA GLN A 96 9.25 -11.38 -1.81
C GLN A 96 10.72 -11.52 -1.41
N ASP A 97 11.20 -10.69 -0.48
CA ASP A 97 12.49 -10.87 0.19
C ASP A 97 12.38 -11.83 1.39
N PHE A 98 11.16 -12.18 1.80
CA PHE A 98 10.92 -13.25 2.75
C PHE A 98 11.03 -14.58 2.02
N GLU A 99 12.26 -15.08 1.84
CA GLU A 99 12.44 -16.52 1.67
C GLU A 99 11.82 -17.20 2.88
N LEU A 100 10.69 -17.88 2.69
CA LEU A 100 10.26 -18.90 3.64
C LEU A 100 11.44 -19.87 3.77
N PRO A 101 11.93 -20.18 4.99
CA PRO A 101 13.05 -21.10 5.15
C PRO A 101 12.77 -22.37 4.35
N ALA A 102 13.72 -22.72 3.47
CA ALA A 102 13.65 -23.90 2.63
C ALA A 102 13.46 -25.13 3.52
N GLY A 103 12.22 -25.58 3.63
CA GLY A 103 11.81 -26.57 4.63
C GLY A 103 10.30 -26.69 4.83
N LEU A 104 9.51 -25.67 4.45
CA LEU A 104 8.05 -25.73 4.51
C LEU A 104 7.33 -25.69 3.14
N THR A 105 8.07 -25.57 2.03
CA THR A 105 7.54 -25.69 0.68
C THR A 105 7.85 -27.06 0.10
N GLY A 106 6.92 -27.99 0.29
CA GLY A 106 6.84 -29.16 -0.58
C GLY A 106 6.63 -28.69 -2.03
N GLY A 107 7.72 -28.66 -2.79
CA GLY A 107 7.74 -28.69 -4.25
C GLY A 107 7.15 -27.50 -4.99
N LEU A 108 7.95 -26.47 -5.24
CA LEU A 108 7.92 -25.80 -6.53
C LEU A 108 9.31 -25.24 -6.88
N ALA A 109 9.85 -25.71 -8.00
CA ALA A 109 11.21 -25.45 -8.46
C ALA A 109 11.44 -23.98 -8.88
N PRO A 110 12.69 -23.47 -8.80
CA PRO A 110 13.02 -22.11 -9.18
C PRO A 110 12.99 -21.92 -10.71
N ARG A 111 12.46 -20.78 -11.16
CA ARG A 111 12.56 -20.35 -12.56
C ARG A 111 13.95 -19.77 -12.82
N THR A 112 14.66 -20.35 -13.77
CA THR A 112 15.88 -19.80 -14.36
C THR A 112 15.55 -18.54 -15.16
N GLY A 113 16.08 -17.39 -14.75
CA GLY A 113 16.05 -16.14 -15.53
C GLY A 113 17.19 -16.10 -16.54
N ARG A 114 16.89 -15.56 -17.72
CA ARG A 114 17.81 -15.31 -18.84
C ARG A 114 18.12 -13.81 -18.89
#